data_AF-A0A060VQR1-F1
#
_entry.id   AF-A0A060VQR1-F1
#
_cell.length_a   1.000
_cell.length_b   1.000
_cell.length_c   1.000
_cell.angle_alpha   90.00
_cell.angle_beta   90.00
_cell.angle_gamma   90.00
#
_symmetry.space_group_name_H-M   'P 1'
#
loop_
_entity.id
_entity.type
_entity.pdbx_description
1 polymer ?
#
loop_
_entity_poly.entity_id
_entity_poly.type
_entity_poly.pdbx_seq_one_letter_code
_entity_poly.pdbx_strand_id
1 'polypeptide(L)'
;MNVIHFLGNSITIHLIFCSFLCLQTPWLWNTRECWYDYPYQPLTVDIHYYYILELSFYLSLLFSQFTDIRRKDFLIMFLHHLATISLITFAYVNNMARVGTLVMCLHDSADVLVEAAKMANYAKFQRLCNLLFVMFAMVFISSRLGVYPVWILNTTLFESWEIVGPYPSWWVFNLLLILLQFLHSFWSYLIVKIACRAISRGKVRDKGRVSITIS
;
A
#
# COMPACT_ATOMS: atom_id res chain seq x y z
N MET A 1 -19.75 -17.34 1.03
CA MET A 1 -20.56 -16.21 0.52
C MET A 1 -20.46 -14.96 1.41
N ASN A 2 -20.48 -15.10 2.75
CA ASN A 2 -20.46 -13.94 3.67
C ASN A 2 -19.13 -13.17 3.73
N VAL A 3 -17.97 -13.84 3.67
CA VAL A 3 -16.66 -13.17 3.74
C VAL A 3 -16.38 -12.34 2.47
N ILE A 4 -16.80 -12.81 1.29
CA ILE A 4 -16.61 -12.13 0.01
C ILE A 4 -17.49 -10.87 -0.08
N HIS A 5 -18.73 -10.96 0.41
CA HIS A 5 -19.63 -9.81 0.43
C HIS A 5 -19.20 -8.76 1.48
N PHE A 6 -18.66 -9.20 2.61
CA PHE A 6 -18.11 -8.33 3.65
C PHE A 6 -16.84 -7.60 3.20
N LEU A 7 -15.88 -8.34 2.60
CA LEU A 7 -14.66 -7.76 2.03
C LEU A 7 -14.99 -6.82 0.86
N GLY A 8 -15.88 -7.22 -0.06
CA GLY A 8 -16.31 -6.39 -1.18
C GLY A 8 -16.94 -5.07 -0.72
N ASN A 9 -17.84 -5.11 0.27
CA ASN A 9 -18.49 -3.90 0.78
C ASN A 9 -17.51 -2.97 1.54
N SER A 10 -16.63 -3.52 2.38
CA SER A 10 -15.60 -2.71 3.07
C SER A 10 -14.66 -2.04 2.07
N ILE A 11 -14.19 -2.75 1.05
CA ILE A 11 -13.26 -2.22 0.05
C ILE A 11 -13.94 -1.12 -0.80
N THR A 12 -15.21 -1.30 -1.16
CA THR A 12 -15.93 -0.31 -1.97
C THR A 12 -16.16 0.99 -1.20
N ILE A 13 -16.46 0.90 0.10
CA ILE A 13 -16.58 2.07 0.99
C ILE A 13 -15.22 2.76 1.15
N HIS A 14 -14.15 1.98 1.35
CA HIS A 14 -12.79 2.49 1.46
C HIS A 14 -12.35 3.26 0.20
N LEU A 15 -12.66 2.69 -0.96
CA LEU A 15 -12.34 3.24 -2.28
C LEU A 15 -13.00 4.59 -2.55
N ILE A 16 -14.30 4.70 -2.25
CA ILE A 16 -15.06 5.93 -2.47
C ILE A 16 -14.56 7.02 -1.52
N PHE A 17 -14.29 6.66 -0.26
CA PHE A 17 -13.81 7.60 0.75
C PHE A 17 -12.39 8.09 0.44
N CYS A 18 -11.47 7.17 0.13
CA CYS A 18 -10.10 7.47 -0.24
C CYS A 18 -10.05 8.36 -1.49
N SER A 19 -10.79 8.03 -2.56
CA SER A 19 -10.84 8.83 -3.79
C SER A 19 -11.42 10.24 -3.56
N PHE A 20 -12.43 10.38 -2.70
CA PHE A 20 -13.05 11.67 -2.39
C PHE A 20 -12.12 12.56 -1.55
N LEU A 21 -11.52 11.99 -0.50
CA LEU A 21 -10.56 12.70 0.36
C LEU A 21 -9.29 13.08 -0.42
N CYS A 22 -8.84 12.20 -1.31
CA CYS A 22 -7.64 12.42 -2.10
C CYS A 22 -7.83 13.48 -3.21
N LEU A 23 -9.05 13.84 -3.59
CA LEU A 23 -9.27 14.91 -4.58
C LEU A 23 -9.43 16.30 -3.95
N GLN A 24 -9.70 16.38 -2.66
CA GLN A 24 -10.05 17.64 -1.99
C GLN A 24 -8.93 18.25 -1.15
N THR A 25 -7.81 17.54 -0.98
CA THR A 25 -6.78 17.95 -0.03
C THR A 25 -5.55 18.53 -0.71
N PRO A 26 -5.12 19.76 -0.35
CA PRO A 26 -4.02 20.45 -1.03
C PRO A 26 -2.66 19.78 -0.81
N TRP A 27 -2.50 19.08 0.31
CA TRP A 27 -1.25 18.39 0.66
C TRP A 27 -0.92 17.18 -0.22
N LEU A 28 -1.85 16.74 -1.08
CA LEU A 28 -1.58 15.72 -2.09
C LEU A 28 -0.80 16.23 -3.29
N TRP A 29 -0.84 17.53 -3.55
CA TRP A 29 -0.11 18.14 -4.65
C TRP A 29 1.17 18.82 -4.17
N ASN A 30 1.17 19.27 -2.91
CA ASN A 30 2.32 19.89 -2.28
C ASN A 30 2.55 19.32 -0.87
N THR A 31 3.61 18.51 -0.73
CA THR A 31 3.92 17.82 0.54
C THR A 31 4.30 18.77 1.67
N ARG A 32 4.75 20.01 1.35
CA ARG A 32 5.08 21.02 2.37
C ARG A 32 3.88 21.44 3.21
N GLU A 33 2.68 21.41 2.62
CA GLU A 33 1.41 21.66 3.31
C GLU A 33 1.12 20.65 4.42
N CYS A 34 1.81 19.51 4.45
CA CYS A 34 1.72 18.59 5.58
C CYS A 34 2.29 19.17 6.88
N TRP A 35 3.24 20.10 6.80
CA TRP A 35 4.03 20.57 7.93
C TRP A 35 3.71 22.00 8.38
N TYR A 36 3.10 22.81 7.51
CA TYR A 36 2.62 24.13 7.92
C TYR A 36 1.59 24.02 9.05
N ASP A 37 1.73 24.90 10.04
CA ASP A 37 0.94 24.95 11.28
C ASP A 37 1.01 23.69 12.16
N TYR A 38 1.92 22.75 11.88
CA TYR A 38 2.17 21.63 12.79
C TYR A 38 2.80 22.13 14.10
N PRO A 39 2.32 21.71 15.28
CA PRO A 39 1.34 20.64 15.55
C PRO A 39 -0.12 21.10 15.70
N TYR A 40 -0.44 22.38 15.47
CA TYR A 40 -1.77 22.96 15.65
C TYR A 40 -2.67 22.82 14.41
N GLN A 41 -2.74 21.62 13.85
CA GLN A 41 -3.59 21.33 12.69
C GLN A 41 -4.97 20.83 13.17
N PRO A 42 -6.09 21.45 12.77
CA PRO A 42 -7.41 20.96 13.15
C PRO A 42 -7.72 19.65 12.42
N LEU A 43 -8.03 18.60 13.18
CA LEU A 43 -8.46 17.32 12.64
C LEU A 43 -9.92 17.44 12.16
N THR A 44 -10.12 17.43 10.84
CA THR A 44 -11.46 17.38 10.25
C THR A 44 -12.12 16.02 10.52
N VAL A 45 -13.44 16.01 10.67
CA VAL A 45 -14.24 14.80 10.93
C VAL A 45 -14.02 13.72 9.86
N ASP A 46 -13.86 14.11 8.59
CA ASP A 46 -13.64 13.15 7.50
C ASP A 46 -12.31 12.40 7.64
N ILE A 47 -11.23 13.11 7.93
CA ILE A 47 -9.91 12.51 8.22
C ILE A 47 -9.99 11.61 9.46
N HIS A 48 -10.72 12.02 10.49
CA HIS A 48 -10.90 11.20 11.69
C HIS A 48 -11.55 9.84 11.37
N TYR A 49 -12.66 9.84 10.61
CA TYR A 49 -13.30 8.59 10.20
C TYR A 49 -12.42 7.76 9.27
N TYR A 50 -11.65 8.39 8.37
CA TYR A 50 -10.69 7.68 7.53
C TYR A 50 -9.69 6.88 8.37
N TYR A 51 -9.09 7.53 9.37
CA TYR A 51 -8.13 6.89 10.27
C TYR A 51 -8.73 5.73 11.06
N ILE A 52 -9.95 5.89 11.58
CA ILE A 52 -10.62 4.81 12.34
C ILE A 52 -10.94 3.62 11.42
N LEU A 53 -11.46 3.88 10.22
CA LEU A 53 -11.77 2.84 9.26
C LEU A 53 -10.50 2.08 8.84
N GLU A 54 -9.43 2.81 8.54
CA GLU A 54 -8.15 2.19 8.17
C GLU A 54 -7.54 1.38 9.31
N LEU A 55 -7.46 1.96 10.50
CA LEU A 55 -6.93 1.26 11.66
C LEU A 55 -7.72 -0.02 11.95
N SER A 56 -9.05 0.03 11.87
CA SER A 56 -9.92 -1.13 12.07
C SER A 56 -9.71 -2.19 11.00
N PHE A 57 -9.52 -1.78 9.74
CA PHE A 57 -9.24 -2.68 8.63
C PHE A 57 -7.89 -3.38 8.83
N TYR A 58 -6.81 -2.64 9.08
CA TYR A 58 -5.48 -3.22 9.31
C TYR A 58 -5.42 -4.10 10.56
N LEU A 59 -6.12 -3.75 11.64
CA LEU A 59 -6.24 -4.62 12.82
C LEU A 59 -6.95 -5.92 12.48
N SER A 60 -8.02 -5.87 11.68
CA SER A 60 -8.72 -7.08 11.25
C SER A 60 -7.82 -8.00 10.42
N LEU A 61 -6.97 -7.43 9.55
CA LEU A 61 -5.98 -8.17 8.76
C LEU A 61 -4.91 -8.83 9.65
N LEU A 62 -4.43 -8.10 10.66
CA LEU A 62 -3.46 -8.61 11.63
C LEU A 62 -4.00 -9.86 12.34
N PHE A 63 -5.24 -9.83 12.83
CA PHE A 63 -5.85 -10.97 13.51
C PHE A 63 -6.19 -12.11 12.54
N SER A 64 -6.73 -11.81 11.37
CA SER A 64 -7.08 -12.80 10.35
C SER A 64 -5.85 -13.62 9.93
N GLN A 65 -4.66 -13.02 9.95
CA GLN A 65 -3.43 -13.71 9.56
C GLN A 65 -3.08 -14.89 10.48
N PHE A 66 -3.47 -14.86 11.76
CA PHE A 66 -3.25 -15.98 12.69
C PHE A 66 -4.18 -17.17 12.44
N THR A 67 -5.36 -16.90 11.88
CA THR A 67 -6.34 -17.94 11.53
C THR A 67 -6.12 -18.51 10.13
N ASP A 68 -5.45 -17.77 9.25
CA ASP A 68 -5.16 -18.20 7.88
C ASP A 68 -3.96 -19.16 7.81
N ILE A 69 -3.87 -19.93 6.73
CA ILE A 69 -2.83 -20.95 6.53
C ILE A 69 -1.47 -20.27 6.51
N ARG A 70 -0.55 -20.71 7.38
CA ARG A 70 0.77 -20.12 7.56
C ARG A 70 1.59 -20.16 6.26
N ARG A 71 1.69 -19.01 5.60
CA ARG A 71 2.53 -18.85 4.40
C ARG A 71 3.99 -18.55 4.77
N LYS A 72 4.91 -18.77 3.84
CA LYS A 72 6.36 -18.55 4.04
C LYS A 72 6.72 -17.08 4.34
N ASP A 73 5.86 -16.16 3.96
CA ASP A 73 5.91 -14.71 4.15
C ASP A 73 5.18 -14.23 5.42
N PHE A 74 4.69 -15.14 6.27
CA PHE A 74 3.91 -14.80 7.47
C PHE A 74 4.60 -13.76 8.37
N LEU A 75 5.87 -13.97 8.72
CA LEU A 75 6.59 -13.04 9.62
C LEU A 75 6.77 -11.67 8.98
N ILE A 76 7.02 -11.62 7.67
CA ILE A 76 7.24 -10.37 6.94
C ILE A 76 5.94 -9.56 6.88
N MET A 77 4.81 -10.22 6.56
CA MET A 77 3.49 -9.59 6.57
C MET A 77 3.06 -9.17 7.98
N PHE A 78 3.37 -9.96 9.00
CA PHE A 78 3.08 -9.62 10.39
C PHE A 78 3.84 -8.36 10.83
N LEU A 79 5.15 -8.30 10.56
CA LEU A 79 5.98 -7.12 10.85
C LEU A 79 5.48 -5.89 10.09
N HIS A 80 5.03 -6.07 8.86
CA HIS A 80 4.43 -4.99 8.09
C HIS A 80 3.13 -4.47 8.71
N HIS A 81 2.18 -5.34 9.04
CA HIS A 81 0.94 -4.91 9.68
C HIS A 81 1.21 -4.22 11.03
N LEU A 82 2.17 -4.72 11.80
CA LEU A 82 2.60 -4.05 13.04
C LEU A 82 3.17 -2.66 12.77
N ALA A 83 4.02 -2.52 11.75
CA ALA A 83 4.59 -1.24 11.35
C ALA A 83 3.55 -0.26 10.81
N THR A 84 2.61 -0.70 9.96
CA THR A 84 1.54 0.16 9.42
C THR A 84 0.58 0.62 10.52
N ILE A 85 0.13 -0.29 11.40
CA ILE A 85 -0.73 0.05 12.55
C ILE A 85 -0.02 1.04 13.47
N SER A 86 1.28 0.83 13.71
CA SER A 86 2.08 1.77 14.51
C SER A 86 2.15 3.13 13.82
N LEU A 87 2.43 3.20 12.52
CA LEU A 87 2.49 4.46 11.75
C LEU A 87 1.16 5.22 11.78
N ILE A 88 0.03 4.54 11.56
CA ILE A 88 -1.30 5.15 11.61
C ILE A 88 -1.57 5.72 13.00
N THR A 89 -1.30 4.94 14.05
CA THR A 89 -1.52 5.36 15.44
C THR A 89 -0.61 6.52 15.83
N PHE A 90 0.69 6.45 15.48
CA PHE A 90 1.65 7.51 15.76
C PHE A 90 1.30 8.80 15.02
N ALA A 91 0.92 8.71 13.74
CA ALA A 91 0.50 9.87 12.97
C ALA A 91 -0.74 10.54 13.58
N TYR A 92 -1.69 9.75 14.04
CA TYR A 92 -2.91 10.25 14.68
C TYR A 92 -2.62 10.93 16.03
N VAL A 93 -1.88 10.28 16.93
CA VAL A 93 -1.59 10.78 18.29
C VAL A 93 -0.69 12.02 18.28
N ASN A 94 0.23 12.13 17.31
CA ASN A 94 1.11 13.29 17.18
C ASN A 94 0.52 14.41 16.30
N ASN A 95 -0.74 14.28 15.87
CA ASN A 95 -1.38 15.24 14.97
C ASN A 95 -0.65 15.43 13.62
N MET A 96 0.05 14.39 13.14
CA MET A 96 0.65 14.31 11.80
C MET A 96 -0.35 13.73 10.78
N ALA A 97 -1.62 14.14 10.89
CA ALA A 97 -2.73 13.53 10.16
C ALA A 97 -2.58 13.69 8.64
N ARG A 98 -2.10 14.85 8.18
CA ARG A 98 -1.90 15.14 6.75
C ARG A 98 -0.92 14.17 6.10
N VAL A 99 0.28 14.02 6.68
CA VAL A 99 1.29 13.08 6.13
C VAL A 99 0.80 11.63 6.23
N GLY A 100 0.13 11.24 7.31
CA GLY A 100 -0.37 9.88 7.41
C GLY A 100 -1.48 9.57 6.41
N THR A 101 -2.35 10.54 6.06
CA THR A 101 -3.29 10.37 4.93
C THR A 101 -2.59 10.16 3.59
N LEU A 102 -1.48 10.85 3.32
CA LEU A 102 -0.69 10.61 2.11
C LEU A 102 -0.13 9.20 2.05
N VAL A 103 0.40 8.72 3.19
CA VAL A 103 0.89 7.35 3.30
C VAL A 103 -0.25 6.38 3.02
N MET A 104 -1.40 6.48 3.69
CA MET A 104 -2.54 5.57 3.51
C MET A 104 -3.07 5.60 2.06
N CYS A 105 -3.36 6.77 1.48
CA CYS A 105 -3.82 6.90 0.08
C CYS A 105 -2.85 6.24 -0.92
N LEU A 106 -1.54 6.47 -0.75
CA LEU A 106 -0.52 5.85 -1.61
C LEU A 106 -0.57 4.32 -1.45
N HIS A 107 -0.89 3.83 -0.25
CA HIS A 107 -1.00 2.40 0.01
C HIS A 107 -2.24 1.71 -0.56
N ASP A 108 -3.40 2.34 -0.44
CA ASP A 108 -4.66 1.78 -0.92
C ASP A 108 -4.68 1.54 -2.43
N SER A 109 -4.00 2.41 -3.20
CA SER A 109 -4.04 2.39 -4.66
C SER A 109 -3.67 1.03 -5.29
N ALA A 110 -2.69 0.32 -4.72
CA ALA A 110 -2.25 -0.97 -5.23
C ALA A 110 -3.10 -2.13 -4.68
N ASP A 111 -3.56 -2.03 -3.44
CA ASP A 111 -4.29 -3.08 -2.74
C ASP A 111 -5.65 -3.35 -3.42
N VAL A 112 -6.30 -2.29 -3.90
CA VAL A 112 -7.53 -2.36 -4.71
C VAL A 112 -7.36 -3.28 -5.92
N LEU A 113 -6.23 -3.16 -6.64
CA LEU A 113 -5.97 -3.94 -7.84
C LEU A 113 -5.72 -5.42 -7.51
N VAL A 114 -5.07 -5.72 -6.38
CA VAL A 114 -4.86 -7.10 -5.91
C VAL A 114 -6.19 -7.75 -5.55
N GLU A 115 -7.03 -7.06 -4.80
CA GLU A 115 -8.32 -7.60 -4.39
C GLU A 115 -9.25 -7.79 -5.60
N ALA A 116 -9.24 -6.85 -6.54
CA ALA A 116 -9.93 -7.02 -7.83
C ALA A 116 -9.42 -8.25 -8.60
N ALA A 117 -8.10 -8.47 -8.65
CA ALA A 117 -7.52 -9.65 -9.31
C ALA A 117 -7.96 -10.96 -8.63
N LYS A 118 -8.00 -10.99 -7.30
CA LYS A 118 -8.52 -12.15 -6.54
C LYS A 118 -9.99 -12.41 -6.88
N MET A 119 -10.83 -11.38 -6.87
CA MET A 119 -12.25 -11.51 -7.24
C MET A 119 -12.42 -12.04 -8.68
N ALA A 120 -11.65 -11.52 -9.64
CA ALA A 120 -11.66 -12.01 -11.03
C ALA A 120 -11.23 -13.48 -11.13
N ASN A 121 -10.25 -13.91 -10.31
CA ASN A 121 -9.83 -15.30 -10.22
C ASN A 121 -10.95 -16.19 -9.65
N TYR A 122 -11.66 -15.75 -8.61
CA TYR A 122 -12.82 -16.46 -8.07
C TYR A 122 -13.96 -16.60 -9.11
N ALA A 123 -14.17 -15.57 -9.93
CA ALA A 123 -15.12 -15.59 -11.04
C ALA A 123 -14.64 -16.42 -12.26
N LYS A 124 -13.45 -17.04 -12.19
CA LYS A 124 -12.82 -17.82 -13.27
C LYS A 124 -12.52 -17.02 -14.55
N PHE A 125 -12.44 -15.69 -14.47
CA PHE A 125 -12.08 -14.83 -15.61
C PHE A 125 -10.56 -14.66 -15.74
N GLN A 126 -9.89 -15.68 -16.28
CA GLN A 126 -8.43 -15.73 -16.32
C GLN A 126 -7.76 -14.59 -17.10
N ARG A 127 -8.38 -14.11 -18.20
CA ARG A 127 -7.86 -12.98 -18.99
C ARG A 127 -7.85 -11.69 -18.15
N LEU A 128 -8.95 -11.42 -17.45
CA LEU A 128 -9.07 -10.25 -16.59
C LEU A 128 -8.14 -10.34 -15.38
N CYS A 129 -8.06 -11.51 -14.74
CA CYS A 129 -7.12 -11.75 -13.63
C CYS A 129 -5.67 -11.45 -14.04
N ASN A 130 -5.24 -11.91 -15.23
CA ASN A 130 -3.88 -11.66 -15.71
C ASN A 130 -3.64 -10.18 -16.02
N LEU A 131 -4.62 -9.48 -16.61
CA LEU A 131 -4.52 -8.04 -16.86
C LEU A 131 -4.42 -7.25 -15.54
N LEU A 132 -5.30 -7.54 -14.57
CA LEU A 132 -5.30 -6.91 -13.26
C LEU A 132 -4.01 -7.17 -12.50
N PHE A 133 -3.44 -8.38 -12.59
CA PHE A 133 -2.15 -8.69 -11.98
C PHE A 133 -0.99 -7.87 -12.57
N VAL A 134 -0.98 -7.67 -13.90
CA VAL A 134 0.04 -6.84 -14.56
C VAL A 134 -0.14 -5.37 -14.19
N MET A 135 -1.37 -4.87 -14.17
CA MET A 135 -1.68 -3.50 -13.71
C MET A 135 -1.26 -3.29 -12.26
N PHE A 136 -1.59 -4.24 -11.37
CA PHE A 136 -1.15 -4.24 -9.98
C PHE A 136 0.38 -4.14 -9.89
N ALA A 137 1.12 -4.98 -10.63
CA ALA A 137 2.57 -4.99 -10.58
C ALA A 137 3.17 -3.62 -11.00
N MET A 138 2.62 -2.99 -12.04
CA MET A 138 3.06 -1.66 -12.49
C MET A 138 2.78 -0.59 -11.43
N VAL A 139 1.54 -0.54 -10.93
CA VAL A 139 1.13 0.44 -9.91
C VAL A 139 1.94 0.25 -8.64
N PHE A 140 2.06 -0.96 -8.12
CA PHE A 140 2.82 -1.28 -6.92
C PHE A 140 4.28 -0.86 -7.01
N ILE A 141 4.96 -1.15 -8.12
CA ILE A 141 6.37 -0.75 -8.31
C ILE A 141 6.49 0.77 -8.38
N SER A 142 5.65 1.44 -9.17
CA SER A 142 5.71 2.90 -9.34
C SER A 142 5.39 3.66 -8.04
N SER A 143 4.37 3.25 -7.30
CA SER A 143 3.96 3.93 -6.07
C SER A 143 4.96 3.69 -4.95
N ARG A 144 5.47 2.47 -4.78
CA ARG A 144 6.35 2.11 -3.66
C ARG A 144 7.83 2.38 -3.87
N LEU A 145 8.34 2.26 -5.09
CA LEU A 145 9.76 2.50 -5.37
C LEU A 145 10.02 3.87 -5.98
N GLY A 146 9.01 4.49 -6.60
CA GLY A 146 9.12 5.85 -7.13
C GLY A 146 8.54 6.88 -6.16
N VAL A 147 7.21 6.92 -6.05
CA VAL A 147 6.51 7.99 -5.33
C VAL A 147 6.83 7.99 -3.84
N TYR A 148 6.78 6.84 -3.17
CA TYR A 148 7.00 6.76 -1.73
C TYR A 148 8.37 7.31 -1.28
N PRO A 149 9.52 6.89 -1.84
CA PRO A 149 10.80 7.44 -1.42
C PRO A 149 11.02 8.90 -1.85
N VAL A 150 10.51 9.29 -3.04
CA VAL A 150 10.74 10.65 -3.56
C VAL A 150 9.83 11.68 -2.90
N TRP A 151 8.61 11.31 -2.52
CA TRP A 151 7.63 12.22 -1.91
C TRP A 151 7.55 12.02 -0.39
N ILE A 152 7.17 10.82 0.07
CA ILE A 152 6.91 10.57 1.50
C ILE A 152 8.20 10.65 2.32
N LEU A 153 9.23 9.88 1.96
CA LEU A 153 10.49 9.92 2.73
C LEU A 153 11.18 11.29 2.61
N ASN A 154 11.09 11.95 1.45
CA ASN A 154 11.66 13.28 1.29
C ASN A 154 10.97 14.31 2.20
N THR A 155 9.64 14.29 2.24
CA THR A 155 8.90 15.24 3.07
C THR A 155 9.10 15.01 4.57
N THR A 156 9.18 13.75 5.01
CA THR A 156 9.36 13.43 6.45
C THR A 156 10.80 13.50 6.92
N LEU A 157 11.81 13.38 6.04
CA LEU A 157 13.22 13.48 6.43
C LEU A 157 13.76 14.90 6.29
N PHE A 158 13.39 15.61 5.22
CA PHE A 158 13.95 16.92 4.90
C PHE A 158 12.98 18.05 5.21
N GLU A 159 11.78 18.04 4.62
CA GLU A 159 10.84 19.17 4.74
C GLU A 159 10.34 19.35 6.18
N SER A 160 10.07 18.26 6.90
CA SER A 160 9.68 18.33 8.31
C SER A 160 10.79 18.91 9.18
N TRP A 161 12.06 18.57 8.89
CA TRP A 161 13.21 19.06 9.64
C TRP A 161 13.44 20.55 9.38
N GLU A 162 13.23 20.99 8.15
CA GLU A 162 13.36 22.40 7.75
C GLU A 162 12.26 23.28 8.35
N ILE A 163 11.01 22.80 8.36
CA ILE A 163 9.83 23.60 8.76
C ILE A 163 9.58 23.54 10.27
N VAL A 164 9.61 22.35 10.87
CA VAL A 164 9.24 22.12 12.28
C VAL A 164 10.48 22.06 13.19
N GLY A 165 11.62 21.62 12.65
CA GLY A 165 12.83 21.36 13.43
C GLY A 165 12.84 19.99 14.11
N PRO A 166 13.83 19.71 14.96
CA PRO A 166 13.99 18.41 15.60
C PRO A 166 12.97 18.21 16.73
N TYR A 167 12.15 17.17 16.62
CA TYR A 167 11.24 16.73 17.69
C TYR A 167 11.36 15.22 17.94
N PRO A 168 11.13 14.72 19.17
CA PRO A 168 11.41 13.32 19.51
C PRO A 168 10.67 12.28 18.67
N SER A 169 9.42 12.53 18.28
CA SER A 169 8.63 11.58 17.47
C SER A 169 9.10 11.46 16.02
N TRP A 170 9.93 12.39 15.54
CA TRP A 170 10.52 12.34 14.20
C TRP A 170 11.35 11.07 13.97
N TRP A 171 12.16 10.67 14.97
CA TRP A 171 13.04 9.50 14.88
C TRP A 171 12.24 8.19 14.73
N VAL A 172 11.23 8.01 15.58
CA VAL A 172 10.40 6.80 15.59
C VAL A 172 9.61 6.70 14.29
N PHE A 173 9.01 7.82 13.85
CA PHE A 173 8.21 7.85 12.64
C PHE A 173 9.02 7.52 11.39
N ASN A 174 10.18 8.18 11.21
CA ASN A 174 11.05 7.93 10.06
C ASN A 174 11.67 6.52 10.08
N LEU A 175 12.01 5.99 11.26
CA LEU A 175 12.50 4.60 11.38
C LEU A 175 11.46 3.60 10.89
N LEU A 176 10.18 3.78 11.26
CA LEU A 176 9.08 2.93 10.81
C LEU A 176 8.84 3.06 9.30
N LEU A 177 8.95 4.26 8.72
CA LEU A 177 8.82 4.46 7.27
C LEU A 177 9.96 3.80 6.49
N ILE A 178 11.20 3.91 6.98
CA ILE A 178 12.36 3.24 6.38
C ILE A 178 12.20 1.72 6.44
N LEU A 179 11.73 1.17 7.57
CA LEU A 179 11.40 -0.24 7.71
C LEU A 179 10.35 -0.67 6.66
N LEU A 180 9.30 0.12 6.48
CA LEU A 180 8.29 -0.09 5.44
C LEU A 180 8.93 -0.12 4.04
N GLN A 181 9.85 0.79 3.75
CA GLN A 181 10.52 0.86 2.45
C GLN A 181 11.36 -0.37 2.14
N PHE A 182 12.06 -0.92 3.14
CA PHE A 182 12.78 -2.19 2.97
C PHE A 182 11.84 -3.34 2.65
N LEU A 183 10.70 -3.41 3.34
CA LEU A 183 9.66 -4.42 3.08
C LEU A 183 9.11 -4.28 1.65
N HIS A 184 8.80 -3.06 1.19
CA HIS A 184 8.36 -2.80 -0.17
C HIS A 184 9.38 -3.20 -1.24
N SER A 185 10.66 -2.95 -0.99
CA SER A 185 11.74 -3.34 -1.88
C SER A 185 11.83 -4.87 -2.00
N PHE A 186 11.66 -5.59 -0.89
CA PHE A 186 11.60 -7.05 -0.88
C PHE A 186 10.44 -7.60 -1.71
N TRP A 187 9.22 -7.09 -1.54
CA TRP A 187 8.08 -7.56 -2.34
C TRP A 187 8.17 -7.18 -3.80
N SER A 188 8.69 -5.98 -4.12
CA SER A 188 8.92 -5.56 -5.51
C SER A 188 9.87 -6.54 -6.21
N TYR A 189 10.94 -6.96 -5.54
CA TYR A 189 11.83 -8.00 -6.05
C TYR A 189 11.10 -9.33 -6.30
N LEU A 190 10.20 -9.76 -5.40
CA LEU A 190 9.41 -10.97 -5.61
C LEU A 190 8.47 -10.86 -6.81
N ILE A 191 7.79 -9.72 -6.98
CA ILE A 191 6.89 -9.47 -8.12
C ILE A 191 7.67 -9.53 -9.43
N VAL A 192 8.82 -8.84 -9.52
CA VAL A 192 9.68 -8.87 -10.70
C VAL A 192 10.19 -10.28 -10.98
N LYS A 193 10.61 -11.02 -9.96
CA LYS A 193 11.06 -12.41 -10.09
C LYS A 193 9.96 -13.32 -10.65
N ILE A 194 8.72 -13.16 -10.20
CA ILE A 194 7.56 -13.92 -10.70
C ILE A 194 7.27 -13.54 -12.16
N ALA A 195 7.28 -12.25 -12.49
CA ALA A 195 7.07 -11.76 -13.85
C ALA A 195 8.14 -12.31 -14.82
N CYS A 196 9.42 -12.23 -14.46
CA CYS A 196 10.53 -12.77 -15.25
C CYS A 196 10.41 -14.28 -15.47
N ARG A 197 10.02 -15.04 -14.43
CA ARG A 197 9.79 -16.50 -14.54
C ARG A 197 8.59 -16.83 -15.44
N ALA A 198 7.54 -16.02 -15.42
CA ALA A 198 6.39 -16.21 -16.30
C ALA A 198 6.78 -16.00 -17.77
N ILE A 199 7.57 -14.96 -18.07
CA ILE A 199 8.08 -14.67 -19.42
C ILE A 199 9.01 -15.78 -19.92
N SER A 200 9.93 -16.27 -19.08
CA SER A 200 10.87 -17.33 -19.49
C SER A 200 10.16 -18.65 -19.81
N ARG A 201 9.13 -19.03 -19.03
CA ARG A 201 8.28 -20.20 -19.32
C ARG A 201 7.47 -20.04 -20.60
N GLY A 202 6.97 -18.84 -20.88
CA GLY A 202 6.31 -18.51 -22.15
C GLY A 202 7.23 -18.74 -23.34
N LYS A 203 8.48 -18.24 -23.28
CA LYS A 203 9.49 -18.42 -24.33
C LYS A 203 9.88 -19.88 -24.56
N VAL A 204 9.97 -20.70 -23.52
CA VAL A 204 10.30 -22.13 -23.65
C VAL A 204 9.17 -22.91 -24.34
N ARG A 205 7.90 -22.60 -24.02
CA ARG A 205 6.74 -23.26 -24.64
C ARG A 205 6.54 -22.86 -26.11
N ASP A 206 6.97 -21.66 -26.48
CA ASP A 206 6.95 -21.18 -27.86
C ASP A 206 8.08 -21.83 -28.69
N LYS A 207 9.30 -21.90 -28.14
CA LYS A 207 10.43 -22.62 -28.77
C LYS A 207 10.17 -24.12 -28.94
N GLY A 208 9.52 -24.77 -27.97
CA GLY A 208 9.15 -26.19 -28.07
C GLY A 208 8.07 -26.48 -29.12
N ARG A 209 7.30 -25.48 -29.55
CA ARG A 209 6.31 -25.63 -30.63
C ARG A 209 6.92 -25.41 -32.02
N VAL A 210 7.96 -24.56 -32.11
CA VAL A 210 8.72 -24.32 -33.34
C VAL A 210 9.66 -25.50 -33.67
N SER A 211 10.16 -26.25 -32.67
CA SER A 211 11.04 -27.41 -32.91
C SER A 211 10.34 -28.74 -33.25
N ILE A 212 9.00 -28.81 -33.30
CA ILE A 212 8.27 -30.05 -33.68
C ILE A 212 7.89 -30.05 -35.16
N THR A 213 8.25 -29.02 -35.94
CA THR A 213 7.91 -28.94 -37.37
C THR A 213 9.13 -28.72 -38.26
N ILE A 214 10.20 -29.52 -38.15
CA ILE A 214 11.07 -29.82 -39.30
C ILE A 214 11.68 -31.22 -39.12
N SER A 215 11.40 -32.07 -40.11
CA SER A 215 12.09 -33.32 -40.49
C SER A 215 12.01 -34.50 -39.53
#